data_AF-A0A356J925-F1
#
_entry.id   AF-A0A356J925-F1
#
_cell.length_a   1.000
_cell.length_b   1.000
_cell.length_c   1.000
_cell.angle_alpha   90.00
_cell.angle_beta   90.00
_cell.angle_gamma   90.00
#
_symmetry.space_group_name_H-M   'P 1'
#
loop_
_entity.id
_entity.type
_entity.pdbx_description
1 polymer ?
#
loop_
_entity_poly.entity_id
_entity_poly.type
_entity_poly.pdbx_seq_one_letter_code
_entity_poly.pdbx_strand_id
1 'polypeptide(L)'
;MTKEFKYKFDAGPVASQEDLLSEWAIGNCRRAVQLYTFRKKNLFLKLEQVLCPAAYNETGVFVINKDQEFSFDSLVDGDIIYAEKIRNKNGKEVDKSENTFNSADEYIISLHTALYTGEKDREIWHATAVEGSSCFWPLEKFLHFYKPIVAKRV
;
A
#
# COMPACT_ATOMS: atom_id res chain seq x y z
N MET A 1 13.94 8.34 -4.41
CA MET A 1 14.29 7.22 -5.33
C MET A 1 13.68 5.94 -4.77
N THR A 2 12.85 5.23 -5.51
CA THR A 2 12.29 3.93 -5.07
C THR A 2 13.28 2.79 -5.29
N LYS A 3 12.99 1.58 -4.82
CA LYS A 3 13.83 0.38 -5.01
C LYS A 3 13.00 -0.72 -5.63
N GLU A 4 13.47 -1.30 -6.73
CA GLU A 4 12.87 -2.50 -7.31
C GLU A 4 13.28 -3.73 -6.49
N PHE A 5 12.31 -4.60 -6.20
CA PHE A 5 12.51 -5.84 -5.45
C PHE A 5 11.45 -6.87 -5.78
N LYS A 6 11.75 -8.15 -5.59
CA LYS A 6 10.79 -9.25 -5.75
C LYS A 6 9.77 -9.23 -4.61
N TYR A 7 8.52 -9.48 -4.96
CA TYR A 7 7.43 -9.52 -4.01
C TYR A 7 7.39 -10.86 -3.27
N LYS A 8 7.32 -10.81 -1.94
CA LYS A 8 6.98 -11.94 -1.07
C LYS A 8 6.17 -11.42 0.11
N PHE A 9 4.97 -11.99 0.34
CA PHE A 9 3.97 -11.43 1.26
C PHE A 9 4.50 -11.19 2.69
N ASP A 10 5.31 -12.11 3.22
CA ASP A 10 5.87 -12.11 4.58
C ASP A 10 7.26 -11.44 4.69
N ALA A 11 7.77 -10.80 3.64
CA ALA A 11 9.15 -10.27 3.61
C ALA A 11 9.32 -8.82 4.12
N GLY A 12 8.46 -8.36 5.03
CA GLY A 12 8.56 -7.03 5.64
C GLY A 12 7.29 -6.62 6.39
N PRO A 13 7.24 -5.43 7.03
CA PRO A 13 8.25 -4.37 7.11
C PRO A 13 9.45 -4.76 8.01
N VAL A 14 10.43 -3.87 8.17
CA VAL A 14 11.63 -4.11 9.00
C VAL A 14 11.62 -3.31 10.31
N ALA A 15 12.36 -3.79 11.31
CA ALA A 15 12.35 -3.21 12.66
C ALA A 15 13.20 -1.95 12.81
N SER A 16 14.23 -1.78 11.98
CA SER A 16 15.20 -0.69 12.10
C SER A 16 15.40 0.07 10.80
N GLN A 17 15.91 1.30 10.91
CA GLN A 17 16.31 2.10 9.76
C GLN A 17 17.53 1.47 9.05
N GLU A 18 18.45 0.88 9.81
CA GLU A 18 19.59 0.16 9.26
C GLU A 18 19.15 -1.00 8.35
N ASP A 19 18.18 -1.80 8.79
CA ASP A 19 17.62 -2.92 8.00
C ASP A 19 16.86 -2.44 6.76
N LEU A 20 16.32 -1.22 6.79
CA LEU A 20 15.61 -0.65 5.65
C LEU A 20 16.61 -0.20 4.57
N LEU A 21 17.76 0.32 5.00
CA LEU A 21 18.83 0.83 4.16
C LEU A 21 19.83 -0.23 3.70
N SER A 22 19.84 -1.40 4.34
CA SER A 22 20.69 -2.52 3.96
C SER A 22 20.37 -3.06 2.56
N GLU A 23 21.19 -4.00 2.08
CA GLU A 23 20.89 -4.72 0.85
C GLU A 23 19.80 -5.77 1.07
N TRP A 24 18.85 -5.81 0.15
CA TRP A 24 17.73 -6.74 0.14
C TRP A 24 17.11 -6.73 -1.25
N ALA A 25 16.71 -7.90 -1.73
CA ALA A 25 16.10 -8.09 -3.04
C ALA A 25 14.64 -8.56 -2.97
N ILE A 26 14.11 -8.76 -1.76
CA ILE A 26 12.77 -9.28 -1.51
C ILE A 26 12.06 -8.38 -0.48
N GLY A 27 10.79 -8.07 -0.74
CA GLY A 27 9.97 -7.25 0.14
C GLY A 27 8.47 -7.39 -0.15
N ASN A 28 7.65 -6.59 0.54
CA ASN A 28 6.21 -6.53 0.34
C ASN A 28 5.71 -5.07 0.28
N CYS A 29 4.39 -4.89 0.15
CA CYS A 29 3.76 -3.57 0.10
C CYS A 29 4.03 -2.73 1.36
N ARG A 30 4.07 -3.35 2.55
CA ARG A 30 4.38 -2.68 3.82
C ARG A 30 5.80 -2.14 3.83
N ARG A 31 6.79 -2.94 3.44
CA ARG A 31 8.17 -2.45 3.29
C ARG A 31 8.30 -1.37 2.21
N ALA A 32 7.51 -1.45 1.14
CA ALA A 32 7.46 -0.39 0.12
C ALA A 32 7.02 0.95 0.73
N VAL A 33 5.96 0.94 1.57
CA VAL A 33 5.47 2.10 2.31
C VAL A 33 6.55 2.67 3.22
N GLN A 34 7.18 1.80 4.01
CA GLN A 34 8.25 2.17 4.94
C GLN A 34 9.42 2.85 4.20
N LEU A 35 9.89 2.24 3.10
CA LEU A 35 11.01 2.77 2.30
C LEU A 35 10.67 4.12 1.67
N TYR A 36 9.48 4.25 1.08
CA TYR A 36 9.07 5.46 0.40
C TYR A 36 8.95 6.63 1.38
N THR A 37 8.25 6.40 2.49
CA THR A 37 8.05 7.39 3.55
C THR A 37 9.39 7.85 4.10
N PHE A 38 10.29 6.91 4.39
CA PHE A 38 11.63 7.23 4.84
C PHE A 38 12.40 8.07 3.83
N ARG A 39 12.46 7.66 2.56
CA ARG A 39 13.25 8.38 1.54
C ARG A 39 12.68 9.74 1.14
N LYS A 40 11.36 9.93 1.24
CA LYS A 40 10.69 11.17 0.82
C LYS A 40 10.52 12.16 1.95
N LYS A 41 10.19 11.68 3.15
CA LYS A 41 9.85 12.51 4.32
C LYS A 41 10.91 12.44 5.41
N ASN A 42 11.99 11.68 5.22
CA ASN A 42 12.99 11.40 6.26
C ASN A 42 12.36 10.84 7.55
N LEU A 43 11.28 10.06 7.40
CA LEU A 43 10.48 9.53 8.51
C LEU A 43 10.49 8.00 8.46
N PHE A 44 11.12 7.38 9.46
CA PHE A 44 11.07 5.93 9.63
C PHE A 44 9.79 5.55 10.36
N LEU A 45 8.89 4.83 9.67
CA LEU A 45 7.72 4.25 10.29
C LEU A 45 8.09 2.93 10.98
N LYS A 46 7.74 2.80 12.25
CA LYS A 46 7.93 1.55 13.00
C LYS A 46 6.99 0.44 12.52
N LEU A 47 7.22 -0.80 12.94
CA LEU A 47 6.44 -1.97 12.50
C LEU A 47 4.93 -1.77 12.74
N GLU A 48 4.55 -1.36 13.94
CA GLU A 48 3.18 -1.07 14.34
C GLU A 48 2.54 0.05 13.52
N GLN A 49 3.35 0.96 12.98
CA GLN A 49 2.87 2.07 12.18
C GLN A 49 2.60 1.69 10.72
N VAL A 50 3.05 0.52 10.27
CA VAL A 50 2.91 0.03 8.89
C VAL A 50 2.11 -1.27 8.80
N LEU A 51 2.06 -2.05 9.87
CA LEU A 51 1.26 -3.26 9.98
C LEU A 51 -0.19 -2.94 10.34
N CYS A 52 -1.12 -3.49 9.55
CA CYS A 52 -2.52 -3.47 9.88
C CYS A 52 -2.83 -4.45 11.05
N PRO A 53 -3.82 -4.13 11.90
CA PRO A 53 -4.77 -3.03 11.76
C PRO A 53 -4.27 -1.68 12.33
N ALA A 54 -3.21 -1.68 13.15
CA ALA A 54 -2.69 -0.47 13.82
C ALA A 54 -2.34 0.65 12.82
N ALA A 55 -1.70 0.34 11.70
CA ALA A 55 -1.40 1.33 10.66
C ALA A 55 -2.66 2.05 10.13
N TYR A 56 -3.74 1.28 9.91
CA TYR A 56 -5.01 1.82 9.44
C TYR A 56 -5.68 2.67 10.53
N ASN A 57 -5.72 2.19 11.77
CA ASN A 57 -6.44 2.84 12.86
C ASN A 57 -5.70 4.08 13.41
N GLU A 58 -4.37 4.03 13.49
CA GLU A 58 -3.59 4.95 14.32
C GLU A 58 -2.56 5.77 13.54
N THR A 59 -1.99 5.24 12.43
CA THR A 59 -0.91 5.95 11.73
C THR A 59 -1.45 7.02 10.78
N GLY A 60 -1.08 8.28 11.03
CA GLY A 60 -1.46 9.40 10.18
C GLY A 60 -2.96 9.72 10.24
N VAL A 61 -3.39 10.64 9.38
CA VAL A 61 -4.77 11.13 9.31
C VAL A 61 -5.45 10.65 8.03
N PHE A 62 -6.75 10.37 8.09
CA PHE A 62 -7.52 10.09 6.88
C PHE A 62 -7.68 11.36 6.06
N VAL A 63 -7.25 11.31 4.81
CA VAL A 63 -7.56 12.33 3.78
C VAL A 63 -8.86 11.96 3.07
N ILE A 64 -9.09 10.66 2.90
CA ILE A 64 -10.34 10.08 2.41
C ILE A 64 -10.73 8.97 3.37
N ASN A 65 -11.91 9.13 3.98
CA ASN A 65 -12.52 8.13 4.85
C ASN A 65 -13.41 7.15 4.07
N LYS A 66 -13.72 6.02 4.68
CA LYS A 66 -14.53 4.96 4.07
C LYS A 66 -15.96 5.39 3.70
N ASP A 67 -16.47 6.44 4.35
CA ASP A 67 -17.81 6.98 4.14
C ASP A 67 -17.84 8.05 3.03
N GLN A 68 -16.70 8.30 2.37
CA GLN A 68 -16.57 9.27 1.29
C GLN A 68 -16.35 8.54 -0.04
N GLU A 69 -16.81 9.14 -1.14
CA GLU A 69 -16.41 8.67 -2.47
C GLU A 69 -14.90 8.89 -2.65
N PHE A 70 -14.21 7.84 -3.09
CA PHE A 70 -12.76 7.91 -3.28
C PHE A 70 -12.43 8.72 -4.53
N SER A 71 -11.67 9.80 -4.37
CA SER A 71 -11.12 10.60 -5.47
C SER A 71 -9.62 10.77 -5.32
N PHE A 72 -8.87 10.63 -6.42
CA PHE A 72 -7.42 10.86 -6.42
C PHE A 72 -7.06 12.35 -6.39
N ASP A 73 -8.01 13.25 -6.66
CA ASP A 73 -7.75 14.70 -6.77
C ASP A 73 -7.34 15.34 -5.44
N SER A 74 -7.71 14.74 -4.31
CA SER A 74 -7.35 15.20 -2.97
C SER A 74 -6.00 14.67 -2.47
N LEU A 75 -5.41 13.71 -3.20
CA LEU A 75 -4.19 13.03 -2.81
C LEU A 75 -2.95 13.83 -3.23
N VAL A 76 -1.90 13.68 -2.44
CA VAL A 76 -0.57 14.23 -2.73
C VAL A 76 0.49 13.14 -2.68
N ASP A 77 1.67 13.42 -3.25
CA ASP A 77 2.80 12.49 -3.22
C ASP A 77 3.09 11.97 -1.80
N GLY A 78 3.05 10.65 -1.64
CA GLY A 78 3.30 9.95 -0.39
C GLY A 78 2.07 9.65 0.45
N ASP A 79 0.85 9.96 -0.01
CA ASP A 79 -0.37 9.46 0.62
C ASP A 79 -0.49 7.94 0.44
N ILE A 80 -0.87 7.25 1.51
CA ILE A 80 -1.01 5.80 1.58
C ILE A 80 -2.45 5.43 1.26
N ILE A 81 -2.64 4.65 0.21
CA ILE A 81 -3.94 4.13 -0.22
C ILE A 81 -4.11 2.72 0.33
N TYR A 82 -5.27 2.44 0.92
CA TYR A 82 -5.72 1.10 1.27
C TYR A 82 -6.82 0.69 0.30
N ALA A 83 -6.67 -0.49 -0.30
CA ALA A 83 -7.54 -0.94 -1.38
C ALA A 83 -7.93 -2.41 -1.24
N GLU A 84 -9.17 -2.71 -1.62
CA GLU A 84 -9.66 -4.07 -1.80
C GLU A 84 -9.11 -4.63 -3.10
N LYS A 85 -8.76 -5.91 -3.09
CA LYS A 85 -8.39 -6.62 -4.31
C LYS A 85 -9.66 -7.13 -5.00
N ILE A 86 -9.90 -6.70 -6.23
CA ILE A 86 -11.08 -7.09 -7.02
C ILE A 86 -10.74 -8.05 -8.17
N ARG A 87 -9.46 -8.18 -8.54
CA ARG A 87 -8.99 -9.18 -9.51
C ARG A 87 -7.70 -9.85 -9.06
N ASN A 88 -7.51 -11.10 -9.47
CA ASN A 88 -6.24 -11.81 -9.29
C ASN A 88 -5.25 -11.53 -10.44
N LYS A 89 -4.04 -12.12 -10.36
CA LYS A 89 -2.97 -11.91 -11.35
C LYS A 89 -3.32 -12.35 -12.78
N ASN A 90 -4.34 -13.20 -12.94
CA ASN A 90 -4.84 -13.66 -14.23
C ASN A 90 -6.04 -12.83 -14.72
N GLY A 91 -6.35 -11.70 -14.06
CA GLY A 91 -7.49 -10.84 -14.40
C GLY A 91 -8.86 -11.39 -13.98
N LYS A 92 -8.93 -12.55 -13.32
CA LYS A 92 -10.18 -13.12 -12.83
C LYS A 92 -10.66 -12.37 -11.60
N GLU A 93 -11.95 -12.06 -11.58
CA GLU A 93 -12.60 -11.38 -10.45
C GLU A 93 -12.48 -12.20 -9.16
N VAL A 94 -12.28 -11.48 -8.07
CA VAL A 94 -12.25 -12.00 -6.70
C VAL A 94 -13.01 -11.03 -5.82
N ASP A 95 -13.72 -11.56 -4.83
CA ASP A 95 -14.36 -10.75 -3.81
C ASP A 95 -13.47 -10.70 -2.56
N LYS A 96 -13.06 -9.50 -2.21
CA LYS A 96 -12.34 -9.17 -0.97
C LYS A 96 -13.00 -7.97 -0.26
N SER A 97 -14.30 -7.83 -0.45
CA SER A 97 -15.11 -6.85 0.28
C SER A 97 -15.21 -7.23 1.76
N GLU A 98 -15.51 -6.25 2.60
CA GLU A 98 -15.62 -6.38 4.07
C GLU A 98 -16.50 -7.55 4.51
N ASN A 99 -17.62 -7.80 3.80
CA ASN A 99 -18.56 -8.88 4.10
C ASN A 99 -17.99 -10.30 3.94
N THR A 100 -16.80 -10.45 3.34
CA THR A 100 -16.14 -11.75 3.16
C THR A 100 -15.27 -12.18 4.35
N PHE A 101 -15.19 -11.36 5.39
CA PHE A 101 -14.34 -11.58 6.58
C PHE A 101 -15.18 -11.71 7.85
N ASN A 102 -14.63 -12.37 8.88
CA ASN A 102 -15.34 -12.60 10.14
C ASN A 102 -15.25 -11.41 11.11
N SER A 103 -14.34 -10.47 10.85
CA SER A 103 -14.15 -9.28 11.67
C SER A 103 -13.61 -8.10 10.84
N ALA A 104 -13.80 -6.89 11.37
CA ALA A 104 -13.25 -5.68 10.79
C ALA A 104 -11.71 -5.72 10.73
N ASP A 105 -11.06 -6.28 11.75
CA ASP A 105 -9.59 -6.39 11.78
C ASP A 105 -9.08 -7.34 10.68
N GLU A 106 -9.73 -8.49 10.49
CA GLU A 106 -9.39 -9.41 9.38
C GLU A 106 -9.50 -8.72 8.03
N TYR A 107 -10.56 -7.95 7.82
CA TYR A 107 -10.75 -7.16 6.62
C TYR A 107 -9.62 -6.13 6.45
N ILE A 108 -9.34 -5.31 7.47
CA ILE A 108 -8.30 -4.26 7.43
C ILE A 108 -6.91 -4.86 7.17
N ILE A 109 -6.59 -6.02 7.78
CA ILE A 109 -5.34 -6.75 7.54
C ILE A 109 -5.22 -7.23 6.10
N SER A 110 -6.35 -7.60 5.49
CA SER A 110 -6.39 -8.11 4.11
C SER A 110 -6.17 -7.02 3.05
N LEU A 111 -6.39 -5.75 3.40
CA LEU A 111 -6.27 -4.63 2.47
C LEU A 111 -4.86 -4.54 1.87
N HIS A 112 -4.82 -4.22 0.58
CA HIS A 112 -3.59 -3.91 -0.12
C HIS A 112 -3.19 -2.47 0.15
N THR A 113 -1.90 -2.23 0.41
CA THR A 113 -1.35 -0.90 0.60
C THR A 113 -0.53 -0.44 -0.61
N ALA A 114 -0.75 0.81 -1.02
CA ALA A 114 -0.05 1.46 -2.11
C ALA A 114 0.23 2.93 -1.76
N LEU A 115 1.11 3.58 -2.50
CA LEU A 115 1.41 5.00 -2.35
C LEU A 115 1.01 5.75 -3.62
N TYR A 116 0.34 6.89 -3.44
CA TYR A 116 0.14 7.84 -4.52
C TYR A 116 1.41 8.67 -4.73
N THR A 117 1.82 8.86 -5.98
CA THR A 117 2.99 9.66 -6.35
C THR A 117 2.61 10.94 -7.12
N GLY A 118 1.43 10.95 -7.76
CA GLY A 118 0.99 12.01 -8.67
C GLY A 118 1.78 12.13 -9.98
N GLU A 119 2.75 11.26 -10.23
CA GLU A 119 3.54 11.26 -11.47
C GLU A 119 2.76 10.55 -12.59
N LYS A 120 2.53 11.24 -13.72
CA LYS A 120 1.79 10.68 -14.86
C LYS A 120 2.39 9.34 -15.31
N ASP A 121 1.52 8.36 -15.56
CA ASP A 121 1.85 6.97 -15.93
C ASP A 121 2.58 6.16 -14.84
N ARG A 122 2.81 6.78 -13.67
CA ARG A 122 3.53 6.24 -12.51
C ARG A 122 2.85 6.62 -11.20
N GLU A 123 1.55 6.86 -11.23
CA GLU A 123 0.78 7.48 -10.15
C GLU A 123 0.75 6.62 -8.89
N ILE A 124 0.93 5.30 -9.03
CA ILE A 124 0.89 4.35 -7.92
C ILE A 124 2.23 3.64 -7.78
N TRP A 125 2.88 3.81 -6.63
CA TRP A 125 4.01 3.00 -6.22
C TRP A 125 3.57 1.95 -5.20
N HIS A 126 3.81 0.67 -5.48
CA HIS A 126 3.49 -0.42 -4.55
C HIS A 126 4.32 -1.67 -4.82
N ALA A 127 4.06 -2.73 -4.05
CA ALA A 127 4.57 -4.07 -4.37
C ALA A 127 3.44 -5.09 -4.33
N THR A 128 3.29 -5.86 -5.39
CA THR A 128 2.12 -6.70 -5.60
C THR A 128 2.48 -8.09 -6.12
N ALA A 129 1.69 -9.08 -5.71
CA ALA A 129 1.74 -10.43 -6.27
C ALA A 129 1.30 -10.51 -7.74
N VAL A 130 0.68 -9.46 -8.28
CA VAL A 130 0.27 -9.40 -9.70
C VAL A 130 1.51 -9.33 -10.59
N GLU A 131 2.44 -8.41 -10.31
CA GLU A 131 3.73 -8.32 -11.00
C GLU A 131 4.77 -9.28 -10.44
N GLY A 132 4.65 -9.66 -9.16
CA GLY A 132 5.70 -10.41 -8.46
C GLY A 132 6.88 -9.51 -8.04
N SER A 133 6.72 -8.19 -8.08
CA SER A 133 7.74 -7.22 -7.66
C SER A 133 7.12 -5.94 -7.09
N SER A 134 7.97 -5.01 -6.64
CA SER A 134 7.63 -3.60 -6.58
C SER A 134 7.59 -3.00 -7.99
N CYS A 135 6.70 -2.03 -8.18
CA CYS A 135 6.44 -1.45 -9.49
C CYS A 135 5.70 -0.10 -9.37
N PHE A 136 5.80 0.68 -10.44
CA PHE A 136 4.90 1.79 -10.70
C PHE A 136 3.80 1.34 -11.63
N TRP A 137 2.56 1.73 -11.35
CA TRP A 137 1.43 1.53 -12.24
C TRP A 137 0.71 2.84 -12.51
N PRO A 138 0.14 2.99 -13.73
CA PRO A 138 -0.84 4.02 -13.98
C PRO A 138 -2.13 3.77 -13.18
N LEU A 139 -2.89 4.83 -12.92
CA LEU A 139 -4.18 4.75 -12.20
C LEU A 139 -5.13 3.73 -12.81
N GLU A 140 -5.26 3.72 -14.14
CA GLU A 140 -6.13 2.79 -14.86
C GLU A 140 -5.82 1.32 -14.51
N LYS A 141 -4.54 0.96 -14.53
CA LYS A 141 -4.11 -0.40 -14.20
C LYS A 141 -4.36 -0.71 -12.73
N PHE A 142 -4.11 0.23 -11.84
CA PHE A 142 -4.41 0.04 -10.41
C PHE A 142 -5.89 -0.21 -10.18
N LEU A 143 -6.77 0.61 -10.77
CA LEU A 143 -8.22 0.50 -10.69
C LEU A 143 -8.78 -0.76 -11.35
N HIS A 144 -8.05 -1.33 -12.31
CA HIS A 144 -8.42 -2.63 -12.89
C HIS A 144 -8.32 -3.78 -11.88
N PHE A 145 -7.31 -3.76 -11.00
CA PHE A 145 -7.04 -4.86 -10.05
C PHE A 145 -7.54 -4.58 -8.63
N TYR A 146 -7.67 -3.31 -8.27
CA TYR A 146 -7.93 -2.86 -6.91
C TYR A 146 -9.01 -1.79 -6.87
N LYS A 147 -9.80 -1.82 -5.80
CA LYS A 147 -10.76 -0.78 -5.46
C LYS A 147 -10.24 0.00 -4.26
N PRO A 148 -9.78 1.25 -4.42
CA PRO A 148 -9.38 2.11 -3.32
C PRO A 148 -10.56 2.36 -2.37
N ILE A 149 -10.33 2.29 -1.06
CA ILE A 149 -11.37 2.48 -0.04
C ILE A 149 -11.07 3.69 0.84
N VAL A 150 -9.81 3.83 1.27
CA VAL A 150 -9.39 4.96 2.11
C VAL A 150 -7.98 5.40 1.74
N ALA A 151 -7.66 6.65 2.07
CA ALA A 151 -6.33 7.19 1.94
C ALA A 151 -5.91 7.90 3.23
N LYS A 152 -4.67 7.67 3.65
CA LYS A 152 -4.08 8.28 4.84
C LYS A 152 -2.83 9.09 4.49
N ARG A 153 -2.64 10.19 5.21
CA ARG A 153 -1.45 11.03 5.15
C ARG A 153 -0.69 10.94 6.47
N VAL A 154 0.59 10.61 6.36
CA VAL A 154 1.54 10.55 7.48
C VAL A 154 2.50 11.72 7.41
#